data_AF-A0AB38RLQ7-F1
#
_entry.id   AF-A0AB38RLQ7-F1
#
_cell.length_a   1.000
_cell.length_b   1.000
_cell.length_c   1.000
_cell.angle_alpha   90.00
_cell.angle_beta   90.00
_cell.angle_gamma   90.00
#
_symmetry.space_group_name_H-M   'P 1'
#
loop_
_entity.id
_entity.type
_entity.pdbx_description
1 polymer ?
#
loop_
_entity_poly.entity_id
_entity_poly.type
_entity_poly.pdbx_seq_one_letter_code
_entity_poly.pdbx_strand_id
1 'polypeptide(L)'
;MFVNALGGPEAACRRYCQVTLELEPGAYSGIASWRGAQHWVEIVVRCAYTAEYNRIRPELVKTSKTGSVAGGGISLKSLLAVAKVMAGAADFDSGRSSRLSIATLVERTGLGERTVQRARQALKLLRVATEVLRGRLRRKGERMASWRFDDKSRGWASVWALHPRKPVDKTRMSVAGSIQMAPHPRRGQFSIPTSRREVLNTKRSVDKRAASRRKESRSEVEKADGIRKGLLLASKWLGNPRTPTWARQHTPRGWAPALAESAAHGWTADDLNSTIDAWAEARKMTPDPKHPIAFIRWLMKEQDLAFSPHVLAQIAAEQAKAGRERQSSQFEAERARYALAATEDSPGRRAAMAAVPDAAAVRRRRQIAERRTAADARAELCARQRGIDNW
;
A
#
# COMPACT_ATOMS: atom_id res chain seq x y z
N MET A 1 -42.40 21.44 31.42
CA MET A 1 -43.75 20.86 31.57
C MET A 1 -44.10 19.79 30.52
N PHE A 2 -43.57 19.81 29.29
CA PHE A 2 -43.99 18.87 28.23
C PHE A 2 -43.53 17.41 28.40
N VAL A 3 -42.39 17.14 29.05
CA VAL A 3 -41.79 15.78 29.10
C VAL A 3 -42.57 14.81 30.00
N ASN A 4 -43.13 15.29 31.12
CA ASN A 4 -43.92 14.45 32.03
C ASN A 4 -45.28 14.08 31.42
N ALA A 5 -45.89 14.97 30.63
CA ALA A 5 -47.11 14.69 29.88
C ALA A 5 -46.92 13.65 28.76
N LEU A 6 -45.68 13.40 28.34
CA LEU A 6 -45.31 12.42 27.32
C LEU A 6 -44.96 11.05 27.90
N GLY A 7 -45.13 10.82 29.21
CA GLY A 7 -44.79 9.56 29.89
C GLY A 7 -43.33 9.50 30.38
N GLY A 8 -42.67 10.65 30.57
CA GLY A 8 -41.30 10.73 31.07
C GLY A 8 -40.24 10.82 29.96
N PRO A 9 -38.95 10.99 30.33
CA PRO A 9 -37.86 11.25 29.39
C PRO A 9 -37.61 10.08 28.43
N GLU A 10 -37.78 8.83 28.87
CA GLU A 10 -37.64 7.67 27.99
C GLU A 10 -38.77 7.60 26.94
N ALA A 11 -40.02 7.82 27.34
CA ALA A 11 -41.16 7.80 26.43
C ALA A 11 -41.11 8.96 25.43
N ALA A 12 -40.71 10.15 25.89
CA ALA A 12 -40.41 11.28 25.02
C ALA A 12 -39.26 10.95 24.05
N CYS A 13 -38.18 10.32 24.53
CA CYS A 13 -37.06 9.98 23.67
C CYS A 13 -37.43 8.89 22.65
N ARG A 14 -38.21 7.86 23.02
CA ARG A 14 -38.72 6.87 22.04
C ARG A 14 -39.55 7.51 20.92
N ARG A 15 -40.22 8.63 21.20
CA ARG A 15 -41.12 9.30 20.26
C ARG A 15 -40.44 10.41 19.44
N TYR A 16 -39.42 11.06 19.99
CA TYR A 16 -38.81 12.25 19.40
C TYR A 16 -37.29 12.15 19.17
N CYS A 17 -36.57 11.25 19.84
CA CYS A 17 -35.15 11.06 19.57
C CYS A 17 -34.98 10.40 18.20
N GLN A 18 -34.29 11.11 17.30
CA GLN A 18 -33.87 10.55 16.04
C GLN A 18 -32.56 9.80 16.25
N VAL A 19 -32.56 8.48 16.02
CA VAL A 19 -31.31 7.74 15.93
C VAL A 19 -30.57 8.26 14.69
N THR A 20 -29.40 8.86 14.88
CA THR A 20 -28.57 9.36 13.79
C THR A 20 -27.37 8.46 13.58
N LEU A 21 -26.95 8.32 12.32
CA LEU A 21 -25.66 7.72 12.03
C LEU A 21 -24.55 8.62 12.56
N GLU A 22 -23.79 8.09 13.52
CA GLU A 22 -22.55 8.72 14.00
C GLU A 22 -21.49 8.69 12.90
N LEU A 23 -20.85 9.83 12.72
CA LEU A 23 -19.74 9.99 11.78
C LEU A 23 -18.43 9.90 12.55
N GLU A 24 -17.41 9.31 11.91
CA GLU A 24 -16.06 9.26 12.47
C GLU A 24 -15.56 10.67 12.85
N PRO A 25 -14.81 10.81 13.96
CA PRO A 25 -14.19 12.07 14.33
C PRO A 25 -13.35 12.62 13.17
N GLY A 26 -13.64 13.85 12.76
CA GLY A 26 -12.97 14.47 11.61
C GLY A 26 -13.60 14.21 10.24
N ALA A 27 -14.78 13.58 10.14
CA ALA A 27 -15.51 13.43 8.87
C ALA A 27 -15.79 14.76 8.15
N TYR A 28 -15.86 15.86 8.90
CA TYR A 28 -16.02 17.22 8.37
C TYR A 28 -14.71 18.00 8.21
N SER A 29 -13.55 17.35 8.38
CA SER A 29 -12.24 18.00 8.23
C SER A 29 -12.06 18.52 6.80
N GLY A 30 -11.53 19.74 6.69
CA GLY A 30 -11.35 20.41 5.40
C GLY A 30 -12.63 21.03 4.79
N ILE A 31 -13.81 20.80 5.39
CA ILE A 31 -15.07 21.40 4.92
C ILE A 31 -15.34 22.70 5.67
N ALA A 32 -15.34 23.81 4.94
CA ALA A 32 -15.63 25.13 5.47
C ALA A 32 -17.05 25.22 6.03
N SER A 33 -17.22 25.91 7.15
CA SER A 33 -18.54 26.24 7.68
C SER A 33 -19.17 27.37 6.85
N TRP A 34 -20.49 27.32 6.65
CA TRP A 34 -21.20 28.44 6.05
C TRP A 34 -21.31 29.64 7.00
N ARG A 35 -21.81 30.77 6.48
CA ARG A 35 -22.16 31.96 7.28
C ARG A 35 -23.57 31.89 7.86
N GLY A 36 -24.46 31.15 7.19
CA GLY A 36 -25.85 30.99 7.58
C GLY A 36 -26.70 30.50 6.40
N ALA A 37 -27.87 29.94 6.70
CA ALA A 37 -28.75 29.31 5.72
C ALA A 37 -29.19 30.28 4.61
N GLN A 38 -29.66 31.48 4.97
CA GLN A 38 -30.13 32.48 4.00
C GLN A 38 -29.00 32.93 3.06
N HIS A 39 -27.83 33.29 3.62
CA HIS A 39 -26.67 33.69 2.84
C HIS A 39 -26.22 32.57 1.88
N TRP A 40 -26.24 31.32 2.34
CA TRP A 40 -25.86 30.20 1.49
C TRP A 40 -26.86 29.98 0.33
N VAL A 41 -28.18 30.01 0.59
CA VAL A 41 -29.18 29.80 -0.47
C VAL A 41 -29.23 30.98 -1.44
N GLU A 42 -29.37 32.20 -0.94
CA GLU A 42 -29.67 33.38 -1.75
C GLU A 42 -28.46 33.93 -2.50
N ILE A 43 -27.27 33.81 -1.90
CA ILE A 43 -26.03 34.37 -2.45
C ILE A 43 -25.16 33.24 -3.00
N VAL A 44 -24.70 32.31 -2.15
CA VAL A 44 -23.70 31.31 -2.56
C VAL A 44 -24.22 30.39 -3.67
N VAL A 45 -25.38 29.76 -3.49
CA VAL A 45 -25.95 28.82 -4.47
C VAL A 45 -26.34 29.56 -5.74
N ARG A 46 -26.99 30.73 -5.61
CA ARG A 46 -27.42 31.54 -6.76
C ARG A 46 -26.23 32.00 -7.59
N CYS A 47 -25.21 32.61 -6.98
CA CYS A 47 -24.00 33.05 -7.69
C CYS A 47 -23.22 31.88 -8.30
N ALA A 48 -23.13 30.74 -7.61
CA ALA A 48 -22.46 29.56 -8.16
C ALA A 48 -23.20 29.03 -9.39
N TYR A 49 -24.54 28.97 -9.33
CA TYR A 49 -25.36 28.54 -10.45
C TYR A 49 -25.22 29.49 -11.65
N THR A 50 -25.38 30.79 -11.46
CA THR A 50 -25.29 31.76 -12.58
C THR A 50 -23.92 31.74 -13.24
N ALA A 51 -22.84 31.53 -12.48
CA ALA A 51 -21.49 31.48 -13.01
C ALA A 51 -21.12 30.16 -13.71
N GLU A 52 -21.53 29.00 -13.17
CA GLU A 52 -20.98 27.69 -13.59
C GLU A 52 -22.03 26.75 -14.20
N TYR A 53 -23.32 27.09 -14.21
CA TYR A 53 -24.36 26.16 -14.65
C TYR A 53 -24.12 25.66 -16.08
N ASN A 54 -23.72 26.53 -17.00
CA ASN A 54 -23.41 26.15 -18.39
C ASN A 54 -22.27 25.12 -18.47
N ARG A 55 -21.30 25.19 -17.54
CA ARG A 55 -20.17 24.26 -17.46
C ARG A 55 -20.58 22.91 -16.88
N ILE A 56 -21.46 22.89 -15.87
CA ILE A 56 -21.87 21.64 -15.21
C ILE A 56 -23.05 20.93 -15.89
N ARG A 57 -23.81 21.65 -16.74
CA ARG A 57 -25.00 21.12 -17.42
C ARG A 57 -24.70 19.86 -18.25
N PRO A 58 -23.62 19.77 -19.05
CA PRO A 58 -23.29 18.54 -19.77
C PRO A 58 -23.11 17.32 -18.85
N GLU A 59 -22.48 17.50 -17.68
CA GLU A 59 -22.31 16.42 -16.69
C GLU A 59 -23.63 16.02 -16.04
N LEU A 60 -24.53 16.97 -15.79
CA LEU A 60 -25.89 16.67 -15.32
C LEU A 60 -26.67 15.84 -16.35
N VAL A 61 -26.54 16.14 -17.64
CA VAL A 61 -27.20 15.38 -18.72
C VAL A 61 -26.63 13.98 -18.84
N LYS A 62 -25.30 13.79 -18.78
CA LYS A 62 -24.64 12.46 -18.89
C LYS A 62 -25.12 11.46 -17.85
N THR A 63 -25.42 11.94 -16.65
CA THR A 63 -25.94 11.07 -15.57
C THR A 63 -27.40 10.62 -15.79
N SER A 64 -28.11 11.21 -16.76
CA SER A 64 -29.40 10.69 -17.20
C SER A 64 -29.17 9.56 -18.22
N LYS A 65 -29.66 8.36 -17.88
CA LYS A 65 -29.58 7.10 -18.64
C LYS A 65 -29.31 7.29 -20.15
N THR A 66 -28.22 6.69 -20.63
CA THR A 66 -27.79 6.62 -22.03
C THR A 66 -29.00 6.38 -22.94
N GLY A 67 -29.37 7.35 -23.78
CA GLY A 67 -30.49 7.26 -24.74
C GLY A 67 -31.72 8.14 -24.47
N SER A 68 -31.80 8.86 -23.34
CA SER A 68 -32.92 9.80 -23.11
C SER A 68 -32.64 11.17 -23.76
N VAL A 69 -33.33 11.45 -24.88
CA VAL A 69 -33.25 12.71 -25.67
C VAL A 69 -33.90 13.91 -24.95
N ALA A 70 -34.52 13.71 -23.79
CA ALA A 70 -35.20 14.78 -23.06
C ALA A 70 -34.23 15.59 -22.18
N GLY A 71 -33.74 16.71 -22.73
CA GLY A 71 -33.16 17.89 -22.08
C GLY A 71 -32.86 17.78 -20.58
N GLY A 72 -31.70 17.21 -20.23
CA GLY A 72 -31.29 16.96 -18.84
C GLY A 72 -30.74 18.19 -18.10
N GLY A 73 -31.60 19.12 -17.68
CA GLY A 73 -31.21 20.26 -16.85
C GLY A 73 -31.94 20.31 -15.49
N ILE A 74 -31.59 21.31 -14.68
CA ILE A 74 -32.39 21.75 -13.53
C ILE A 74 -32.54 23.27 -13.60
N SER A 75 -33.73 23.80 -13.29
CA SER A 75 -33.92 25.25 -13.20
C SER A 75 -33.34 25.83 -11.90
N LEU A 76 -32.93 27.09 -11.92
CA LEU A 76 -32.48 27.80 -10.71
C LEU A 76 -33.57 27.77 -9.62
N LYS A 77 -34.85 27.94 -10.00
CA LYS A 77 -35.99 27.89 -9.06
C LYS A 77 -36.07 26.56 -8.33
N SER A 78 -36.00 25.44 -9.07
CA SER A 78 -36.02 24.10 -8.49
C SER A 78 -34.80 23.82 -7.62
N LEU A 79 -33.61 24.26 -8.04
CA LEU A 79 -32.39 24.12 -7.25
C LEU A 79 -32.47 24.89 -5.92
N LEU A 80 -32.94 26.14 -5.95
CA LEU A 80 -33.08 26.98 -4.75
C LEU A 80 -34.14 26.42 -3.80
N ALA A 81 -35.23 25.84 -4.31
CA ALA A 81 -36.24 25.18 -3.48
C ALA A 81 -35.64 23.99 -2.69
N VAL A 82 -34.89 23.12 -3.36
CA VAL A 82 -34.19 22.00 -2.70
C VAL A 82 -33.13 22.50 -1.72
N ALA A 83 -32.34 23.50 -2.13
CA ALA A 83 -31.31 24.10 -1.28
C ALA A 83 -31.91 24.68 0.00
N LYS A 84 -33.03 25.41 -0.08
CA LYS A 84 -33.74 25.97 1.08
C LYS A 84 -34.15 24.89 2.08
N VAL A 85 -34.71 23.78 1.60
CA VAL A 85 -35.13 22.67 2.47
C VAL A 85 -33.92 21.97 3.08
N MET A 86 -32.84 21.74 2.31
CA MET A 86 -31.60 21.17 2.85
C MET A 86 -30.96 22.06 3.90
N ALA A 87 -30.98 23.38 3.69
CA ALA A 87 -30.43 24.36 4.60
C ALA A 87 -31.22 24.43 5.93
N GLY A 88 -32.55 24.31 5.87
CA GLY A 88 -33.39 24.27 7.07
C GLY A 88 -33.21 23.02 7.95
N ALA A 89 -32.60 21.96 7.42
CA ALA A 89 -32.28 20.73 8.15
C ALA A 89 -30.80 20.60 8.52
N ALA A 90 -29.97 21.58 8.15
CA ALA A 90 -28.56 21.60 8.49
C ALA A 90 -28.34 22.29 9.85
N ASP A 91 -27.21 22.00 10.49
CA ASP A 91 -26.81 22.68 11.72
C ASP A 91 -26.66 24.17 11.46
N PHE A 92 -27.34 25.00 12.24
CA PHE A 92 -27.46 26.44 12.02
C PHE A 92 -26.10 27.14 11.89
N ASP A 93 -25.16 26.85 12.80
CA ASP A 93 -23.86 27.54 12.87
C ASP A 93 -22.86 27.10 11.79
N SER A 94 -22.96 25.85 11.37
CA SER A 94 -21.91 25.20 10.57
C SER A 94 -22.33 24.83 9.15
N GLY A 95 -23.63 24.60 8.92
CA GLY A 95 -24.17 24.09 7.65
C GLY A 95 -23.95 22.60 7.46
N ARG A 96 -23.50 21.90 8.49
CA ARG A 96 -23.22 20.45 8.46
C ARG A 96 -24.49 19.66 8.77
N SER A 97 -24.37 18.34 8.83
CA SER A 97 -25.43 17.47 9.35
C SER A 97 -26.78 17.49 8.60
N SER A 98 -26.85 17.95 7.35
CA SER A 98 -28.10 17.90 6.59
C SER A 98 -28.40 16.45 6.17
N ARG A 99 -29.37 15.83 6.84
CA ARG A 99 -29.67 14.38 6.79
C ARG A 99 -31.00 14.04 6.11
N LEU A 100 -31.50 14.90 5.22
CA LEU A 100 -32.79 14.67 4.59
C LEU A 100 -32.76 13.53 3.56
N SER A 101 -33.77 12.66 3.66
CA SER A 101 -34.01 11.63 2.64
C SER A 101 -34.52 12.26 1.33
N ILE A 102 -34.38 11.55 0.21
CA ILE A 102 -34.92 12.02 -1.06
C ILE A 102 -36.45 12.11 -0.99
N ALA A 103 -37.12 11.13 -0.36
CA ALA A 103 -38.57 11.14 -0.18
C ALA A 103 -39.04 12.37 0.61
N THR A 104 -38.35 12.71 1.71
CA THR A 104 -38.66 13.90 2.51
C THR A 104 -38.40 15.19 1.76
N LEU A 105 -37.37 15.24 0.90
CA LEU A 105 -37.13 16.39 0.04
C LEU A 105 -38.24 16.54 -1.01
N VAL A 106 -38.68 15.44 -1.63
CA VAL A 106 -39.81 15.44 -2.58
C VAL A 106 -41.07 15.96 -1.90
N GLU A 107 -41.41 15.42 -0.73
CA GLU A 107 -42.58 15.84 0.06
C GLU A 107 -42.53 17.33 0.41
N ARG A 108 -41.40 17.82 0.93
CA ARG A 108 -41.27 19.22 1.37
C ARG A 108 -41.15 20.22 0.22
N THR A 109 -40.65 19.80 -0.94
CA THR A 109 -40.47 20.70 -2.10
C THR A 109 -41.58 20.61 -3.13
N GLY A 110 -42.37 19.53 -3.12
CA GLY A 110 -43.35 19.22 -4.18
C GLY A 110 -42.72 18.87 -5.53
N LEU A 111 -41.40 18.67 -5.60
CA LEU A 111 -40.68 18.37 -6.83
C LEU A 111 -40.56 16.86 -7.05
N GLY A 112 -40.62 16.43 -8.31
CA GLY A 112 -40.41 15.02 -8.65
C GLY A 112 -39.04 14.49 -8.22
N GLU A 113 -38.97 13.20 -7.88
CA GLU A 113 -37.77 12.54 -7.35
C GLU A 113 -36.52 12.77 -8.21
N ARG A 114 -36.67 12.65 -9.53
CA ARG A 114 -35.58 12.84 -10.49
C ARG A 114 -35.04 14.27 -10.47
N THR A 115 -35.91 15.26 -10.24
CA THR A 115 -35.52 16.68 -10.10
C THR A 115 -34.75 16.92 -8.81
N VAL A 116 -35.18 16.31 -7.70
CA VAL A 116 -34.47 16.38 -6.42
C VAL A 116 -33.08 15.72 -6.50
N GLN A 117 -32.99 14.55 -7.14
CA GLN A 117 -31.71 13.87 -7.38
C GLN A 117 -30.76 14.73 -8.23
N ARG A 118 -31.27 15.32 -9.33
CA ARG A 118 -30.51 16.27 -10.15
C ARG A 118 -30.08 17.51 -9.37
N ALA A 119 -30.94 18.04 -8.50
CA ALA A 119 -30.62 19.20 -7.66
C ALA A 119 -29.43 18.91 -6.73
N ARG A 120 -29.46 17.78 -6.04
CA ARG A 120 -28.36 17.36 -5.16
C ARG A 120 -27.06 17.14 -5.94
N GLN A 121 -27.15 16.53 -7.12
CA GLN A 121 -26.00 16.38 -8.00
C GLN A 121 -25.46 17.74 -8.48
N ALA A 122 -26.34 18.69 -8.81
CA ALA A 122 -25.95 20.04 -9.20
C ALA A 122 -25.25 20.78 -8.05
N LEU A 123 -25.76 20.71 -6.81
CA LEU A 123 -25.10 21.30 -5.64
C LEU A 123 -23.68 20.74 -5.42
N LYS A 124 -23.50 19.43 -5.65
CA LYS A 124 -22.20 18.77 -5.60
C LYS A 124 -21.26 19.25 -6.69
N LEU A 125 -21.72 19.32 -7.94
CA LEU A 125 -20.93 19.79 -9.08
C LEU A 125 -20.57 21.29 -8.98
N LEU A 126 -21.47 22.11 -8.45
CA LEU A 126 -21.22 23.52 -8.12
C LEU A 126 -20.23 23.70 -6.96
N ARG A 127 -19.87 22.62 -6.25
CA ARG A 127 -18.98 22.61 -5.09
C ARG A 127 -19.50 23.49 -3.93
N VAL A 128 -20.81 23.58 -3.78
CA VAL A 128 -21.47 24.30 -2.66
C VAL A 128 -22.04 23.35 -1.62
N ALA A 129 -22.04 22.05 -1.91
CA ALA A 129 -22.38 21.01 -0.97
C ALA A 129 -21.49 19.78 -1.19
N THR A 130 -21.10 19.14 -0.10
CA THR A 130 -20.34 17.89 -0.10
C THR A 130 -21.17 16.80 0.57
N GLU A 131 -21.30 15.67 -0.12
CA GLU A 131 -21.85 14.45 0.46
C GLU A 131 -20.74 13.79 1.27
N VAL A 132 -20.79 13.96 2.60
CA VAL A 132 -19.78 13.46 3.53
C VAL A 132 -19.89 11.94 3.65
N LEU A 133 -21.12 11.45 3.72
CA LEU A 133 -21.40 10.03 3.76
C LEU A 133 -22.60 9.72 2.88
N ARG A 134 -22.41 8.78 1.95
CA ARG A 134 -23.49 8.31 1.08
C ARG A 134 -24.45 7.43 1.86
N GLY A 135 -25.75 7.66 1.66
CA GLY A 135 -26.80 6.86 2.28
C GLY A 135 -26.61 5.38 1.98
N ARG A 136 -26.82 4.54 3.00
CA ARG A 136 -26.64 3.08 2.93
C ARG A 136 -27.71 2.36 3.73
N LEU A 137 -27.92 1.08 3.46
CA LEU A 137 -28.77 0.24 4.28
C LEU A 137 -28.23 0.15 5.72
N ARG A 138 -29.17 0.06 6.67
CA ARG A 138 -28.82 -0.14 8.08
C ARG A 138 -28.30 -1.56 8.29
N ARG A 139 -27.27 -1.69 9.14
CA ARG A 139 -26.80 -3.00 9.62
C ARG A 139 -27.80 -3.56 10.63
N LYS A 140 -27.73 -4.88 10.91
CA LYS A 140 -28.63 -5.54 11.87
C LYS A 140 -28.63 -4.85 13.24
N GLY A 141 -27.45 -4.54 13.79
CA GLY A 141 -27.32 -3.83 15.07
C GLY A 141 -27.95 -2.43 15.04
N GLU A 142 -27.66 -1.64 14.01
CA GLU A 142 -28.25 -0.31 13.81
C GLU A 142 -29.77 -0.37 13.71
N ARG A 143 -30.30 -1.38 13.00
CA ARG A 143 -31.75 -1.59 12.86
C ARG A 143 -32.39 -1.96 14.20
N MET A 144 -31.79 -2.86 14.98
CA MET A 144 -32.30 -3.22 16.31
C MET A 144 -32.26 -2.01 17.27
N ALA A 145 -31.24 -1.16 17.17
CA ALA A 145 -31.17 0.07 17.93
C ALA A 145 -32.28 1.06 17.51
N SER A 146 -32.45 1.31 16.21
CA SER A 146 -33.52 2.17 15.68
C SER A 146 -34.94 1.69 16.05
N TRP A 147 -35.17 0.38 16.07
CA TRP A 147 -36.44 -0.21 16.49
C TRP A 147 -36.81 0.12 17.94
N ARG A 148 -35.84 0.33 18.83
CA ARG A 148 -36.10 0.77 20.22
C ARG A 148 -36.66 2.19 20.30
N PHE A 149 -36.44 2.99 19.25
CA PHE A 149 -36.93 4.36 19.10
C PHE A 149 -38.02 4.48 18.01
N ASP A 150 -38.73 3.38 17.73
CA ASP A 150 -39.82 3.27 16.74
C ASP A 150 -39.46 3.72 15.30
N ASP A 151 -38.17 3.78 14.96
CA ASP A 151 -37.71 4.14 13.63
C ASP A 151 -37.64 2.89 12.73
N LYS A 152 -38.64 2.76 11.86
CA LYS A 152 -38.83 1.65 10.93
C LYS A 152 -38.09 1.82 9.60
N SER A 153 -37.31 2.88 9.43
CA SER A 153 -36.63 3.14 8.15
C SER A 153 -35.57 2.08 7.84
N ARG A 154 -35.48 1.73 6.56
CA ARG A 154 -34.64 0.61 6.06
C ARG A 154 -33.18 1.00 5.86
N GLY A 155 -32.89 2.29 5.70
CA GLY A 155 -31.56 2.80 5.39
C GLY A 155 -31.32 4.20 5.95
N TRP A 156 -30.05 4.54 6.07
CA TRP A 156 -29.58 5.88 6.39
C TRP A 156 -29.71 6.80 5.19
N ALA A 157 -30.22 8.00 5.42
CA ALA A 157 -30.08 9.09 4.47
C ALA A 157 -28.60 9.50 4.34
N SER A 158 -28.24 10.01 3.18
CA SER A 158 -26.95 10.65 2.95
C SER A 158 -26.75 11.85 3.88
N VAL A 159 -25.54 12.02 4.39
CA VAL A 159 -25.18 13.19 5.20
C VAL A 159 -24.47 14.22 4.33
N TRP A 160 -25.01 15.43 4.30
CA TRP A 160 -24.47 16.55 3.54
C TRP A 160 -23.87 17.62 4.45
N ALA A 161 -22.81 18.24 3.96
CA ALA A 161 -22.29 19.49 4.48
C ALA A 161 -22.46 20.59 3.43
N LEU A 162 -23.11 21.67 3.82
CA LEU A 162 -23.41 22.84 3.00
C LEU A 162 -22.37 23.91 3.30
N HIS A 163 -21.64 24.32 2.27
CA HIS A 163 -20.48 25.19 2.44
C HIS A 163 -20.34 26.18 1.28
N PRO A 164 -19.62 27.30 1.47
CA PRO A 164 -19.26 28.15 0.36
C PRO A 164 -18.29 27.43 -0.59
N ARG A 165 -18.34 27.77 -1.89
CA ARG A 165 -17.45 27.19 -2.92
C ARG A 165 -15.97 27.49 -2.67
N LYS A 166 -15.69 28.68 -2.15
CA LYS A 166 -14.37 29.07 -1.65
C LYS A 166 -14.48 29.17 -0.13
N PRO A 167 -13.55 28.58 0.65
CA PRO A 167 -13.55 28.76 2.09
C PRO A 167 -13.51 30.26 2.39
N VAL A 168 -14.59 30.77 3.00
CA VAL A 168 -14.61 32.14 3.48
C VAL A 168 -13.88 32.12 4.81
N ASP A 169 -12.72 32.74 4.84
CA ASP A 169 -12.03 33.01 6.09
C ASP A 169 -12.93 33.92 6.94
N LYS A 170 -13.52 33.38 8.01
CA LYS A 170 -14.41 34.13 8.92
C LYS A 170 -13.68 35.29 9.61
N THR A 171 -12.34 35.33 9.57
CA THR A 171 -11.56 36.45 10.10
C THR A 171 -11.54 37.67 9.18
N ARG A 172 -12.02 37.55 7.93
CA ARG A 172 -11.99 38.64 6.94
C ARG A 172 -13.38 39.21 6.71
N MET A 173 -13.62 40.42 7.21
CA MET A 173 -14.84 41.17 6.90
C MET A 173 -14.79 41.66 5.45
N SER A 174 -15.86 41.41 4.69
CA SER A 174 -16.07 42.02 3.38
C SER A 174 -16.78 43.35 3.58
N VAL A 175 -16.18 44.45 3.12
CA VAL A 175 -16.79 45.79 3.08
C VAL A 175 -16.81 46.23 1.61
N ALA A 176 -17.99 46.62 1.13
CA ALA A 176 -18.22 47.16 -0.23
C ALA A 176 -17.70 46.27 -1.39
N GLY A 177 -17.92 44.95 -1.33
CA GLY A 177 -17.57 44.03 -2.42
C GLY A 177 -16.07 43.74 -2.59
N SER A 178 -15.21 44.40 -1.82
CA SER A 178 -13.80 44.06 -1.69
C SER A 178 -13.59 43.12 -0.49
N ILE A 179 -12.77 42.09 -0.67
CA ILE A 179 -12.20 41.38 0.48
C ILE A 179 -11.25 42.39 1.10
N GLN A 180 -11.57 42.94 2.28
CA GLN A 180 -10.54 43.64 3.03
C GLN A 180 -9.48 42.59 3.32
N MET A 181 -8.36 42.71 2.61
CA MET A 181 -7.12 42.08 3.06
C MET A 181 -6.97 42.51 4.51
N ALA A 182 -6.74 41.55 5.41
CA ALA A 182 -6.44 41.88 6.80
C ALA A 182 -5.46 43.06 6.79
N PRO A 183 -5.65 44.10 7.62
CA PRO A 183 -4.73 45.22 7.67
C PRO A 183 -3.34 44.62 7.78
N HIS A 184 -2.53 44.88 6.76
CA HIS A 184 -1.16 44.37 6.73
C HIS A 184 -0.57 44.80 8.07
N PRO A 185 0.00 43.88 8.86
CA PRO A 185 0.55 44.26 10.15
C PRO A 185 1.47 45.44 9.89
N ARG A 186 1.19 46.59 10.54
CA ARG A 186 1.92 47.86 10.36
C ARG A 186 3.45 47.70 10.54
N ARG A 187 3.88 46.56 11.08
CA ARG A 187 5.23 46.01 10.99
C ARG A 187 5.18 44.57 10.52
N GLY A 188 5.73 44.28 9.35
CA GLY A 188 6.03 42.92 8.94
C GLY A 188 7.02 42.27 9.92
N GLN A 189 6.80 41.01 10.27
CA GLN A 189 7.71 40.21 11.11
C GLN A 189 9.05 39.87 10.43
N PHE A 190 9.27 40.41 9.21
CA PHE A 190 10.51 40.35 8.47
C PHE A 190 10.88 41.77 8.01
N SER A 191 11.25 42.63 8.95
CA SER A 191 12.24 43.66 8.63
C SER A 191 13.55 42.90 8.44
N ILE A 192 14.08 42.83 7.22
CA ILE A 192 15.45 42.37 7.00
C ILE A 192 16.35 43.49 7.52
N PRO A 193 17.03 43.36 8.68
CA PRO A 193 18.07 44.30 9.02
C PRO A 193 19.27 43.91 8.17
N THR A 194 19.83 44.88 7.46
CA THR A 194 21.13 44.74 6.81
C THR A 194 22.13 44.16 7.82
N SER A 195 22.79 43.08 7.42
CA SER A 195 23.59 42.27 8.33
C SER A 195 24.73 43.07 8.96
N ARG A 196 24.82 43.05 10.29
CA ARG A 196 26.11 43.00 10.98
C ARG A 196 26.07 41.84 11.97
N ARG A 197 27.09 41.00 11.87
CA ARG A 197 27.31 39.79 12.66
C ARG A 197 27.20 40.11 14.14
N GLU A 198 26.17 39.58 14.79
CA GLU A 198 26.15 39.52 16.25
C GLU A 198 25.83 38.09 16.66
N VAL A 199 26.80 37.47 17.33
CA VAL A 199 26.80 36.10 17.81
C VAL A 199 25.82 36.02 18.98
N LEU A 200 24.58 35.64 18.73
CA LEU A 200 23.59 35.42 19.77
C LEU A 200 23.57 33.93 20.17
N ASN A 201 24.29 33.64 21.25
CA ASN A 201 24.27 32.38 21.97
C ASN A 201 22.89 32.13 22.60
N THR A 202 21.95 31.54 21.86
CA THR A 202 20.71 30.98 22.43
C THR A 202 20.70 29.47 22.25
N LYS A 203 20.62 28.75 23.38
CA LYS A 203 20.86 27.30 23.53
C LYS A 203 19.79 26.37 22.93
N ARG A 204 19.04 26.77 21.89
CA ARG A 204 18.04 25.88 21.24
C ARG A 204 18.07 26.00 19.72
N SER A 205 18.40 24.89 19.05
CA SER A 205 18.43 24.79 17.60
C SER A 205 17.04 24.92 16.98
N VAL A 206 17.02 25.43 15.75
CA VAL A 206 15.86 25.72 14.91
C VAL A 206 15.07 24.45 14.52
N ASP A 207 15.64 23.27 14.72
CA ASP A 207 15.05 21.97 14.36
C ASP A 207 13.78 21.61 15.12
N LYS A 208 13.49 22.31 16.24
CA LYS A 208 12.30 22.06 17.07
C LYS A 208 11.05 22.85 16.66
N ARG A 209 11.08 23.56 15.53
CA ARG A 209 9.96 24.38 15.04
C ARG A 209 8.99 23.62 14.10
N ALA A 210 9.25 22.36 13.79
CA ALA A 210 8.33 21.51 13.03
C ALA A 210 7.22 20.94 13.93
N ALA A 211 6.00 20.78 13.38
CA ALA A 211 4.89 20.11 14.05
C ALA A 211 5.35 18.76 14.63
N SER A 212 4.94 18.44 15.86
CA SER A 212 5.37 17.20 16.53
C SER A 212 4.96 16.00 15.68
N ARG A 213 5.92 15.38 14.98
CA ARG A 213 5.71 14.04 14.41
C ARG A 213 5.44 13.12 15.59
N ARG A 214 4.31 12.41 15.56
CA ARG A 214 4.02 11.33 16.50
C ARG A 214 5.28 10.46 16.56
N LYS A 215 5.79 10.18 17.77
CA LYS A 215 6.91 9.23 17.92
C LYS A 215 6.44 7.91 17.33
N GLU A 216 7.05 7.50 16.21
CA GLU A 216 6.85 6.16 15.66
C GLU A 216 7.20 5.18 16.77
N SER A 217 6.27 4.27 17.07
CA SER A 217 6.52 3.21 18.03
C SER A 217 7.62 2.31 17.48
N ARG A 218 8.43 1.71 18.37
CA ARG A 218 9.48 0.77 17.97
C ARG A 218 8.94 -0.36 17.07
N SER A 219 7.73 -0.82 17.34
CA SER A 219 7.01 -1.81 16.51
C SER A 219 6.69 -1.34 15.08
N GLU A 220 6.39 -0.04 14.89
CA GLU A 220 6.13 0.50 13.55
C GLU A 220 7.42 0.59 12.72
N VAL A 221 8.54 0.94 13.37
CA VAL A 221 9.87 0.98 12.74
C VAL A 221 10.31 -0.42 12.32
N GLU A 222 10.23 -1.40 13.22
CA GLU A 222 10.59 -2.80 12.94
C GLU A 222 9.74 -3.40 11.81
N LYS A 223 8.43 -3.10 11.78
CA LYS A 223 7.54 -3.52 10.70
C LYS A 223 7.92 -2.87 9.36
N ALA A 224 8.26 -1.58 9.36
CA ALA A 224 8.68 -0.87 8.16
C ALA A 224 10.00 -1.43 7.61
N ASP A 225 10.96 -1.76 8.49
CA ASP A 225 12.22 -2.39 8.12
C ASP A 225 12.00 -3.80 7.54
N GLY A 226 11.10 -4.59 8.13
CA GLY A 226 10.70 -5.90 7.60
C GLY A 226 10.11 -5.79 6.18
N ILE A 227 9.25 -4.80 5.94
CA ILE A 227 8.70 -4.55 4.59
C ILE A 227 9.78 -4.13 3.60
N ARG A 228 10.78 -3.34 4.02
CA ARG A 228 11.92 -2.98 3.14
C ARG A 228 12.74 -4.22 2.76
N LYS A 229 13.02 -5.11 3.71
CA LYS A 229 13.70 -6.39 3.44
C LYS A 229 12.88 -7.27 2.49
N GLY A 230 11.56 -7.38 2.72
CA GLY A 230 10.65 -8.08 1.83
C GLY A 230 10.62 -7.51 0.41
N LEU A 231 10.73 -6.19 0.25
CA LEU A 231 10.81 -5.54 -1.06
C LEU A 231 12.09 -5.90 -1.82
N LEU A 232 13.23 -5.97 -1.13
CA LEU A 232 14.50 -6.38 -1.73
C LEU A 232 14.44 -7.84 -2.18
N LEU A 233 13.91 -8.73 -1.34
CA LEU A 233 13.71 -10.14 -1.69
C LEU A 233 12.76 -10.28 -2.90
N ALA A 234 11.63 -9.56 -2.90
CA ALA A 234 10.69 -9.56 -4.02
C ALA A 234 11.33 -9.08 -5.33
N SER A 235 12.16 -8.04 -5.26
CA SER A 235 12.86 -7.51 -6.44
C SER A 235 13.85 -8.52 -7.01
N LYS A 236 14.63 -9.18 -6.15
CA LYS A 236 15.55 -10.25 -6.57
C LYS A 236 14.80 -11.47 -7.13
N TRP A 237 13.71 -11.85 -6.50
CA TRP A 237 12.89 -12.97 -6.95
C TRP A 237 12.26 -12.70 -8.31
N LEU A 238 11.64 -11.54 -8.53
CA LEU A 238 11.05 -11.21 -9.83
C LEU A 238 12.08 -11.06 -10.95
N GLY A 239 13.33 -10.72 -10.62
CA GLY A 239 14.44 -10.67 -11.57
C GLY A 239 15.04 -12.05 -11.93
N ASN A 240 14.72 -13.11 -11.17
CA ASN A 240 15.26 -14.44 -11.39
C ASN A 240 14.59 -15.12 -12.62
N PRO A 241 15.35 -15.69 -13.57
CA PRO A 241 14.80 -16.41 -14.72
C PRO A 241 13.85 -17.56 -14.36
N ARG A 242 14.07 -18.23 -13.21
CA ARG A 242 13.24 -19.37 -12.75
C ARG A 242 11.87 -18.97 -12.19
N THR A 243 11.64 -17.68 -11.99
CA THR A 243 10.42 -17.20 -11.33
C THR A 243 9.20 -17.33 -12.25
N PRO A 244 8.12 -17.96 -11.76
CA PRO A 244 6.94 -18.24 -12.58
C PRO A 244 6.27 -16.97 -13.11
N THR A 245 5.65 -17.09 -14.29
CA THR A 245 5.06 -15.96 -15.04
C THR A 245 3.93 -15.28 -14.27
N TRP A 246 3.10 -16.04 -13.55
CA TRP A 246 2.03 -15.49 -12.72
C TRP A 246 2.54 -14.59 -11.60
N ALA A 247 3.76 -14.81 -11.09
CA ALA A 247 4.33 -13.97 -10.03
C ALA A 247 4.70 -12.57 -10.55
N ARG A 248 5.11 -12.50 -11.82
CA ARG A 248 5.52 -11.27 -12.52
C ARG A 248 4.37 -10.33 -12.85
N GLN A 249 3.11 -10.78 -12.74
CA GLN A 249 1.93 -9.93 -12.89
C GLN A 249 1.80 -8.90 -11.75
N HIS A 250 2.48 -9.12 -10.62
CA HIS A 250 2.46 -8.22 -9.47
C HIS A 250 3.79 -7.48 -9.29
N THR A 251 3.72 -6.28 -8.72
CA THR A 251 4.90 -5.44 -8.49
C THR A 251 5.68 -5.89 -7.24
N PRO A 252 6.99 -5.64 -7.15
CA PRO A 252 7.78 -5.92 -5.95
C PRO A 252 7.18 -5.31 -4.66
N ARG A 253 6.55 -4.14 -4.77
CA ARG A 253 5.84 -3.49 -3.66
C ARG A 253 4.61 -4.27 -3.19
N GLY A 254 3.88 -4.93 -4.10
CA GLY A 254 2.76 -5.79 -3.75
C GLY A 254 3.19 -7.07 -3.01
N TRP A 255 4.37 -7.59 -3.37
CA TRP A 255 4.98 -8.76 -2.74
C TRP A 255 5.63 -8.48 -1.39
N ALA A 256 6.12 -7.26 -1.16
CA ALA A 256 6.91 -6.90 0.01
C ALA A 256 6.27 -7.28 1.37
N PRO A 257 4.96 -7.08 1.63
CA PRO A 257 4.35 -7.48 2.90
C PRO A 257 4.18 -9.00 3.04
N ALA A 258 4.10 -9.75 1.93
CA ALA A 258 3.97 -11.21 1.96
C ALA A 258 5.32 -11.90 2.23
N LEU A 259 6.42 -11.27 1.80
CA LEU A 259 7.78 -11.79 1.94
C LEU A 259 8.57 -11.12 3.08
N ALA A 260 7.94 -10.25 3.87
CA ALA A 260 8.62 -9.52 4.94
C ALA A 260 9.19 -10.45 6.02
N GLU A 261 8.43 -11.49 6.38
CA GLU A 261 8.81 -12.46 7.40
C GLU A 261 9.91 -13.41 6.90
N SER A 262 9.75 -14.00 5.71
CA SER A 262 10.78 -14.83 5.09
C SER A 262 12.07 -14.06 4.82
N ALA A 263 11.99 -12.81 4.37
CA ALA A 263 13.17 -11.96 4.20
C ALA A 263 13.87 -11.62 5.54
N ALA A 264 13.13 -11.55 6.66
CA ALA A 264 13.74 -11.36 7.97
C ALA A 264 14.57 -12.57 8.41
N HIS A 265 14.16 -13.77 8.00
CA HIS A 265 14.88 -15.03 8.21
C HIS A 265 15.95 -15.35 7.15
N GLY A 266 16.24 -14.41 6.24
CA GLY A 266 17.34 -14.54 5.28
C GLY A 266 17.04 -15.42 4.06
N TRP A 267 15.76 -15.67 3.77
CA TRP A 267 15.37 -16.42 2.58
C TRP A 267 15.83 -15.74 1.29
N THR A 268 16.25 -16.55 0.32
CA THR A 268 16.72 -16.09 -0.98
C THR A 268 15.68 -16.30 -2.09
N ALA A 269 15.92 -15.70 -3.25
CA ALA A 269 15.06 -15.87 -4.42
C ALA A 269 15.04 -17.33 -4.92
N ASP A 270 16.16 -18.04 -4.82
CA ASP A 270 16.26 -19.44 -5.25
C ASP A 270 15.58 -20.40 -4.27
N ASP A 271 15.55 -20.07 -2.98
CA ASP A 271 14.77 -20.82 -1.98
C ASP A 271 13.26 -20.76 -2.26
N LEU A 272 12.77 -19.58 -2.67
CA LEU A 272 11.37 -19.40 -3.05
C LEU A 272 11.01 -20.24 -4.27
N ASN A 273 11.87 -20.29 -5.28
CA ASN A 273 11.63 -21.11 -6.46
C ASN A 273 11.73 -22.62 -6.12
N SER A 274 12.73 -23.02 -5.33
CA SER A 274 12.89 -24.41 -4.88
C SER A 274 11.68 -24.91 -4.06
N THR A 275 11.09 -24.06 -3.23
CA THR A 275 9.89 -24.43 -2.45
C THR A 275 8.63 -24.54 -3.31
N ILE A 276 8.49 -23.68 -4.33
CA ILE A 276 7.42 -23.80 -5.33
C ILE A 276 7.59 -25.10 -6.14
N ASP A 277 8.81 -25.42 -6.56
CA ASP A 277 9.13 -26.63 -7.32
C ASP A 277 8.87 -27.89 -6.48
N ALA A 278 9.34 -27.92 -5.22
CA ALA A 278 9.10 -29.03 -4.29
C ALA A 278 7.60 -29.25 -4.03
N TRP A 279 6.83 -28.17 -3.89
CA TRP A 279 5.38 -28.26 -3.76
C TRP A 279 4.73 -28.81 -5.03
N ALA A 280 5.17 -28.36 -6.21
CA ALA A 280 4.66 -28.79 -7.50
C ALA A 280 4.94 -30.29 -7.74
N GLU A 281 6.14 -30.76 -7.38
CA GLU A 281 6.54 -32.17 -7.42
C GLU A 281 5.68 -33.02 -6.47
N ALA A 282 5.51 -32.59 -5.22
CA ALA A 282 4.71 -33.31 -4.23
C ALA A 282 3.23 -33.44 -4.63
N ARG A 283 2.68 -32.41 -5.29
CA ARG A 283 1.29 -32.39 -5.77
C ARG A 283 1.12 -32.90 -7.20
N LYS A 284 2.22 -33.19 -7.92
CA LYS A 284 2.25 -33.54 -9.35
C LYS A 284 1.45 -32.57 -10.23
N MET A 285 1.56 -31.26 -9.94
CA MET A 285 0.79 -30.22 -10.63
C MET A 285 1.59 -28.93 -10.78
N THR A 286 1.51 -28.30 -11.95
CA THR A 286 2.07 -26.98 -12.19
C THR A 286 1.23 -25.90 -11.49
N PRO A 287 1.82 -25.04 -10.64
CA PRO A 287 1.08 -24.00 -9.93
C PRO A 287 0.59 -22.91 -10.90
N ASP A 288 -0.73 -22.75 -11.00
CA ASP A 288 -1.40 -21.62 -11.65
C ASP A 288 -2.47 -20.99 -10.70
N PRO A 289 -2.04 -20.18 -9.71
CA PRO A 289 -2.94 -19.65 -8.69
C PRO A 289 -3.73 -18.44 -9.19
N LYS A 290 -5.06 -18.46 -9.01
CA LYS A 290 -5.94 -17.29 -9.22
C LYS A 290 -5.59 -16.09 -8.32
N HIS A 291 -5.00 -16.35 -7.16
CA HIS A 291 -4.55 -15.34 -6.19
C HIS A 291 -3.09 -15.58 -5.77
N PRO A 292 -2.11 -15.15 -6.58
CA PRO A 292 -0.68 -15.39 -6.37
C PRO A 292 -0.16 -15.04 -4.98
N ILE A 293 -0.51 -13.85 -4.48
CA ILE A 293 0.01 -13.34 -3.20
C ILE A 293 -0.54 -14.17 -2.02
N ALA A 294 -1.80 -14.58 -2.10
CA ALA A 294 -2.41 -15.43 -1.07
C ALA A 294 -1.80 -16.84 -1.09
N PHE A 295 -1.56 -17.39 -2.29
CA PHE A 295 -0.91 -18.69 -2.47
C PHE A 295 0.48 -18.73 -1.83
N ILE A 296 1.33 -17.74 -2.12
CA ILE A 296 2.68 -17.68 -1.53
C ILE A 296 2.62 -17.47 -0.02
N ARG A 297 1.72 -16.62 0.51
CA ARG A 297 1.56 -16.46 1.96
C ARG A 297 1.19 -17.76 2.64
N TRP A 298 0.28 -18.52 2.03
CA TRP A 298 -0.10 -19.83 2.52
C TRP A 298 1.08 -20.81 2.46
N LEU A 299 1.76 -20.89 1.31
CA LEU A 299 2.91 -21.78 1.12
C LEU A 299 4.02 -21.49 2.14
N MET A 300 4.38 -20.22 2.34
CA MET A 300 5.42 -19.80 3.28
C MET A 300 5.03 -20.04 4.74
N LYS A 301 3.73 -20.05 5.06
CA LYS A 301 3.25 -20.37 6.41
C LYS A 301 3.38 -21.86 6.75
N GLU A 302 3.40 -22.74 5.74
CA GLU A 302 3.63 -24.18 5.93
C GLU A 302 5.11 -24.53 6.08
N GLN A 303 6.02 -23.61 5.72
CA GLN A 303 7.46 -23.83 5.83
C GLN A 303 8.00 -23.39 7.19
N ASP A 304 9.04 -24.07 7.68
CA ASP A 304 9.82 -23.57 8.79
C ASP A 304 10.78 -22.47 8.31
N LEU A 305 10.43 -21.22 8.64
CA LEU A 305 11.16 -20.05 8.20
C LEU A 305 12.57 -19.98 8.77
N ALA A 306 12.85 -20.63 9.91
CA ALA A 306 14.18 -20.62 10.53
C ALA A 306 15.21 -21.43 9.73
N PHE A 307 14.78 -22.46 8.99
CA PHE A 307 15.64 -23.36 8.24
C PHE A 307 15.39 -23.22 6.73
N SER A 308 15.96 -22.17 6.14
CA SER A 308 15.88 -21.95 4.69
C SER A 308 16.50 -23.12 3.90
N PRO A 309 15.99 -23.46 2.70
CA PRO A 309 16.52 -24.54 1.87
C PRO A 309 18.03 -24.48 1.59
N HIS A 310 18.59 -23.31 1.30
CA HIS A 310 20.04 -23.16 1.11
C HIS A 310 20.85 -23.44 2.38
N VAL A 311 20.31 -23.13 3.57
CA VAL A 311 20.96 -23.44 4.86
C VAL A 311 20.97 -24.95 5.08
N LEU A 312 19.86 -25.63 4.79
CA LEU A 312 19.80 -27.09 4.85
C LEU A 312 20.80 -27.74 3.87
N ALA A 313 20.93 -27.19 2.67
CA ALA A 313 21.91 -27.65 1.68
C ALA A 313 23.36 -27.44 2.16
N GLN A 314 23.66 -26.30 2.81
CA GLN A 314 24.97 -26.05 3.41
C GLN A 314 25.28 -27.05 4.55
N ILE A 315 24.34 -27.27 5.46
CA ILE A 315 24.49 -28.25 6.55
C ILE A 315 24.74 -29.65 5.97
N ALA A 316 23.98 -30.06 4.95
CA ALA A 316 24.17 -31.36 4.29
C ALA A 316 25.55 -31.47 3.62
N ALA A 317 26.04 -30.41 2.98
CA ALA A 317 27.36 -30.38 2.36
C ALA A 317 28.50 -30.47 3.40
N GLU A 318 28.36 -29.76 4.53
CA GLU A 318 29.29 -29.83 5.65
C GLU A 318 29.31 -31.22 6.28
N GLN A 319 28.15 -31.84 6.49
CA GLN A 319 28.04 -33.21 6.98
C GLN A 319 28.68 -34.21 6.01
N ALA A 320 28.45 -34.06 4.70
CA ALA A 320 29.07 -34.91 3.69
C ALA A 320 30.59 -34.73 3.64
N LYS A 321 31.10 -33.50 3.82
CA LYS A 321 32.53 -33.21 3.90
C LYS A 321 33.15 -33.84 5.15
N ALA A 322 32.54 -33.65 6.31
CA ALA A 322 32.98 -34.28 7.56
C ALA A 322 32.92 -35.82 7.47
N GLY A 323 31.92 -36.37 6.77
CA GLY A 323 31.83 -37.80 6.48
C GLY A 323 32.99 -38.31 5.64
N ARG A 324 33.36 -37.58 4.57
CA ARG A 324 34.53 -37.91 3.75
C ARG A 324 35.84 -37.82 4.53
N GLU A 325 36.00 -36.81 5.38
CA GLU A 325 37.18 -36.66 6.24
C GLU A 325 37.29 -37.78 7.29
N ARG A 326 36.15 -38.26 7.83
CA ARG A 326 36.12 -39.45 8.69
C ARG A 326 36.49 -40.70 7.92
N GLN A 327 35.97 -40.87 6.71
CA GLN A 327 36.32 -42.02 5.87
C GLN A 327 37.81 -42.00 5.47
N SER A 328 38.36 -40.83 5.12
CA SER A 328 39.78 -40.71 4.80
C SER A 328 40.66 -40.97 6.01
N SER A 329 40.32 -40.45 7.19
CA SER A 329 41.08 -40.70 8.41
C SER A 329 40.98 -42.16 8.88
N GLN A 330 39.83 -42.81 8.71
CA GLN A 330 39.68 -44.26 8.94
C GLN A 330 40.55 -45.07 7.97
N PHE A 331 40.54 -44.72 6.69
CA PHE A 331 41.37 -45.38 5.67
C PHE A 331 42.86 -45.16 5.92
N GLU A 332 43.27 -43.96 6.33
CA GLU A 332 44.66 -43.67 6.72
C GLU A 332 45.09 -44.41 7.99
N ALA A 333 44.22 -44.48 9.00
CA ALA A 333 44.49 -45.23 10.23
C ALA A 333 44.60 -46.75 9.95
N GLU A 334 43.73 -47.28 9.08
CA GLU A 334 43.79 -48.67 8.64
C GLU A 334 45.08 -48.95 7.83
N ARG A 335 45.44 -48.06 6.91
CA ARG A 335 46.71 -48.12 6.16
C ARG A 335 47.92 -48.06 7.08
N ALA A 336 47.90 -47.20 8.10
CA ALA A 336 48.97 -47.09 9.10
C ALA A 336 49.09 -48.37 9.94
N ARG A 337 47.97 -49.01 10.31
CA ARG A 337 47.97 -50.33 10.98
C ARG A 337 48.61 -51.40 10.11
N TYR A 338 48.23 -51.51 8.82
CA TYR A 338 48.85 -52.46 7.90
C TYR A 338 50.34 -52.17 7.66
N ALA A 339 50.74 -50.88 7.63
CA ALA A 339 52.15 -50.50 7.49
C ALA A 339 53.00 -50.88 8.71
N LEU A 340 52.45 -50.78 9.93
CA LEU A 340 53.12 -51.20 11.17
C LEU A 340 53.14 -52.72 11.36
N ALA A 341 52.17 -53.46 10.79
CA ALA A 341 52.12 -54.91 10.85
C ALA A 341 53.12 -55.61 9.90
N ALA A 342 53.63 -54.90 8.89
CA ALA A 342 54.59 -55.44 7.94
C ALA A 342 56.03 -55.31 8.46
N THR A 343 56.70 -56.44 8.69
CA THR A 343 58.15 -56.48 8.96
C THR A 343 58.95 -55.99 7.74
N GLU A 344 60.13 -55.40 7.99
CA GLU A 344 60.95 -54.74 6.95
C GLU A 344 61.29 -55.66 5.76
N ASP A 345 61.37 -56.98 5.97
CA ASP A 345 61.70 -57.99 4.94
C ASP A 345 60.51 -58.80 4.40
N SER A 346 59.27 -58.36 4.68
CA SER A 346 58.07 -59.09 4.26
C SER A 346 58.03 -59.31 2.73
N PRO A 347 57.65 -60.52 2.25
CA PRO A 347 57.58 -60.83 0.82
C PRO A 347 56.71 -59.84 0.01
N GLY A 348 55.64 -59.32 0.64
CA GLY A 348 54.77 -58.31 0.06
C GLY A 348 55.44 -56.97 -0.21
N ARG A 349 56.37 -56.52 0.66
CA ARG A 349 57.13 -55.28 0.46
C ARG A 349 58.13 -55.39 -0.69
N ARG A 350 58.79 -56.54 -0.83
CA ARG A 350 59.69 -56.82 -1.97
C ARG A 350 58.96 -56.82 -3.30
N ALA A 351 57.77 -57.45 -3.36
CA ALA A 351 56.93 -57.44 -4.56
C ALA A 351 56.41 -56.03 -4.91
N ALA A 352 55.99 -55.25 -3.90
CA ALA A 352 55.54 -53.87 -4.11
C ALA A 352 56.68 -52.96 -4.59
N MET A 353 57.89 -53.08 -4.04
CA MET A 353 59.06 -52.30 -4.48
C MET A 353 59.53 -52.69 -5.89
N ALA A 354 59.40 -53.96 -6.28
CA ALA A 354 59.66 -54.41 -7.65
C ALA A 354 58.64 -53.86 -8.67
N ALA A 355 57.42 -53.54 -8.22
CA ALA A 355 56.36 -52.99 -9.05
C ALA A 355 56.38 -51.44 -9.13
N VAL A 356 57.17 -50.74 -8.29
CA VAL A 356 57.35 -49.29 -8.42
C VAL A 356 58.16 -49.01 -9.68
N PRO A 357 57.57 -48.39 -10.72
CA PRO A 357 58.34 -48.04 -11.91
C PRO A 357 59.43 -47.05 -11.52
N ASP A 358 60.65 -47.29 -12.02
CA ASP A 358 61.80 -46.43 -11.78
C ASP A 358 61.41 -44.96 -11.98
N ALA A 359 61.44 -44.17 -10.90
CA ALA A 359 60.90 -42.82 -10.87
C ALA A 359 61.55 -41.91 -11.92
N ALA A 360 62.80 -42.24 -12.31
CA ALA A 360 63.50 -41.61 -13.41
C ALA A 360 62.82 -41.88 -14.77
N ALA A 361 62.36 -43.11 -15.02
CA ALA A 361 61.67 -43.49 -16.25
C ALA A 361 60.31 -42.79 -16.39
N VAL A 362 59.56 -42.65 -15.29
CA VAL A 362 58.26 -41.95 -15.28
C VAL A 362 58.45 -40.44 -15.55
N ARG A 363 59.43 -39.79 -14.90
CA ARG A 363 59.77 -38.38 -15.16
C ARG A 363 60.17 -38.15 -16.62
N ARG A 364 61.00 -39.03 -17.20
CA ARG A 364 61.40 -38.96 -18.62
C ARG A 364 60.19 -39.02 -19.56
N ARG A 365 59.26 -39.96 -19.34
CA ARG A 365 58.04 -40.07 -20.15
C ARG A 365 57.15 -38.83 -20.05
N ARG A 366 57.03 -38.26 -18.85
CA ARG A 366 56.24 -37.04 -18.63
C ARG A 366 56.85 -35.82 -19.34
N GLN A 367 58.17 -35.65 -19.26
CA GLN A 367 58.87 -34.59 -20.00
C GLN A 367 58.74 -34.74 -21.52
N ILE A 368 58.74 -35.98 -22.04
CA ILE A 368 58.51 -36.23 -23.47
C ILE A 368 57.07 -35.86 -23.87
N ALA A 369 56.08 -36.21 -23.06
CA ALA A 369 54.69 -35.84 -23.29
C ALA A 369 54.48 -34.32 -23.26
N GLU A 370 55.03 -33.64 -22.25
CA GLU A 370 54.98 -32.18 -22.11
C GLU A 370 55.66 -31.46 -23.29
N ARG A 371 56.79 -32.00 -23.78
CA ARG A 371 57.47 -31.49 -25.00
C ARG A 371 56.64 -31.67 -26.26
N ARG A 372 55.94 -32.81 -26.41
CA ARG A 372 55.03 -33.06 -27.54
C ARG A 372 53.86 -32.08 -27.52
N THR A 373 53.19 -31.92 -26.37
CA THR A 373 52.10 -30.95 -26.23
C THR A 373 52.53 -29.51 -26.50
N ALA A 374 53.76 -29.14 -26.10
CA ALA A 374 54.31 -27.82 -26.39
C ALA A 374 54.65 -27.63 -27.89
N ALA A 375 55.07 -28.70 -28.57
CA ALA A 375 55.31 -28.67 -30.02
C ALA A 375 53.99 -28.56 -30.81
N ASP A 376 52.96 -29.30 -30.41
CA ASP A 376 51.62 -29.25 -31.03
C ASP A 376 50.99 -27.86 -30.86
N ALA A 377 51.09 -27.26 -29.66
CA ALA A 377 50.62 -25.89 -29.42
C ALA A 377 51.36 -24.83 -30.26
N ARG A 378 52.67 -25.02 -30.51
CA ARG A 378 53.44 -24.14 -31.41
C ARG A 378 53.01 -24.31 -32.87
N ALA A 379 52.73 -25.54 -33.30
CA ALA A 379 52.24 -25.81 -34.66
C ALA A 379 50.85 -25.17 -34.89
N GLU A 380 49.94 -25.23 -33.92
CA GLU A 380 48.65 -24.54 -33.98
C GLU A 380 48.78 -23.02 -34.07
N LEU A 381 49.72 -22.41 -33.33
CA LEU A 381 49.97 -20.97 -33.41
C LEU A 381 50.53 -20.54 -34.77
N CYS A 382 51.46 -21.31 -35.35
CA CYS A 382 51.96 -21.06 -36.70
C CYS A 382 50.87 -21.23 -37.77
N ALA A 383 49.96 -22.20 -37.61
CA ALA A 383 48.82 -22.39 -38.52
C ALA A 383 47.83 -21.20 -38.46
N ARG A 384 47.58 -20.65 -37.26
CA ARG A 384 46.76 -19.43 -37.11
C ARG A 384 47.40 -18.20 -37.74
N GLN A 385 48.71 -18.03 -37.61
CA GLN A 385 49.42 -16.89 -38.24
C GLN A 385 49.36 -16.96 -39.78
N ARG A 386 49.55 -18.15 -40.37
CA ARG A 386 49.43 -18.34 -41.83
C ARG A 386 48.00 -18.15 -42.37
N GLY A 387 46.98 -18.24 -41.52
CA GLY A 387 45.59 -17.96 -41.89
C GLY A 387 45.22 -16.47 -41.86
N ILE A 388 46.05 -15.62 -41.23
CA ILE A 388 45.83 -14.17 -41.11
C ILE A 388 46.47 -13.42 -42.29
N ASP A 389 47.52 -13.96 -42.90
CA ASP A 389 48.22 -13.34 -44.04
C ASP A 389 47.51 -13.53 -45.41
N ASN A 390 46.35 -14.18 -45.43
CA ASN A 390 45.54 -14.43 -46.63
C ASN A 390 44.15 -13.74 -46.55
N TRP A 391 44.11 -12.46 -46.16
CA TRP A 391 42.95 -11.56 -46.33
C TRP A 391 43.38 -10.12 -46.58
#